data_AF-A0A1W1DJE9-F1
#
_entry.id   AF-A0A1W1DJE9-F1
#
_cell.length_a   1.000
_cell.length_b   1.000
_cell.length_c   1.000
_cell.angle_alpha   90.00
_cell.angle_beta   90.00
_cell.angle_gamma   90.00
#
_symmetry.space_group_name_H-M   'P 1'
#
loop_
_entity.id
_entity.type
_entity.pdbx_description
1 polymer ?
#
loop_
_entity_poly.entity_id
_entity_poly.type
_entity_poly.pdbx_seq_one_letter_code
_entity_poly.pdbx_strand_id
1 'polypeptide(L)'
;MNGMIFFAMIGIIVLSIINFFFIESTGFSLFMSFAIVLIMGAYMLSQMSSIINGGETNYIVATVGLYLALHNMFTSLLHILGAFSGDD
;
A
#
# COMPACT_ATOMS: atom_id res chain seq x y z
N MET A 1 -16.60 2.65 0.14
CA MET A 1 -15.36 1.86 0.19
C MET A 1 -14.13 2.67 -0.21
N ASN A 2 -14.16 3.39 -1.34
CA ASN A 2 -13.03 4.23 -1.79
C ASN A 2 -12.56 5.27 -0.75
N GLY A 3 -13.49 5.92 -0.04
CA GLY A 3 -13.12 6.87 1.03
C GLY A 3 -12.33 6.23 2.18
N MET A 4 -12.70 5.03 2.61
CA MET A 4 -11.99 4.31 3.67
C MET A 4 -10.56 3.94 3.26
N ILE A 5 -10.39 3.45 2.03
CA ILE A 5 -9.07 3.13 1.48
C ILE A 5 -8.20 4.38 1.40
N PHE A 6 -8.78 5.51 0.96
CA PHE A 6 -8.09 6.79 0.93
C PHE A 6 -7.60 7.25 2.31
N PHE A 7 -8.47 7.21 3.33
CA PHE A 7 -8.07 7.52 4.70
C PHE A 7 -6.98 6.57 5.22
N ALA A 8 -7.09 5.28 4.92
CA ALA A 8 -6.10 4.29 5.33
C ALA A 8 -4.74 4.53 4.67
N MET A 9 -4.71 4.91 3.38
CA MET A 9 -3.47 5.27 2.68
C MET A 9 -2.81 6.51 3.29
N ILE A 10 -3.57 7.57 3.55
CA ILE A 10 -3.04 8.78 4.21
C ILE A 10 -2.53 8.45 5.61
N GLY A 11 -3.31 7.68 6.38
CA GLY A 11 -2.92 7.26 7.73
C GLY A 11 -1.59 6.53 7.71
N ILE A 12 -1.39 5.61 6.76
CA ILE A 12 -0.12 4.91 6.63
C ILE A 12 1.04 5.86 6.30
N ILE A 13 0.85 6.80 5.38
CA ILE A 13 1.91 7.76 5.02
C ILE A 13 2.33 8.57 6.26
N VAL A 14 1.36 9.07 7.02
CA VAL A 14 1.62 9.83 8.25
C VAL A 14 2.34 8.97 9.29
N LEU A 15 1.90 7.74 9.51
CA LEU A 15 2.54 6.82 10.46
C LEU A 15 3.97 6.45 10.03
N SER A 16 4.22 6.28 8.73
CA SER A 16 5.58 6.02 8.22
C SER A 16 6.51 7.20 8.48
N ILE A 17 6.03 8.44 8.30
CA ILE A 17 6.79 9.66 8.61
C ILE A 17 7.08 9.75 10.11
N ILE A 18 6.08 9.49 10.96
CA ILE A 18 6.26 9.50 12.41
C ILE A 18 7.30 8.44 12.82
N ASN A 19 7.22 7.25 12.25
CA ASN A 19 8.18 6.20 12.54
C ASN A 19 9.60 6.61 12.14
N PHE A 20 9.76 7.22 10.97
CA PHE A 20 11.07 7.64 10.47
C PHE A 20 11.74 8.71 11.33
N PHE A 21 10.98 9.68 11.87
CA PHE A 21 11.56 10.81 12.63
C PHE A 21 11.55 10.63 14.14
N PHE A 22 10.71 9.76 14.70
CA PHE A 22 10.49 9.72 16.15
C PHE A 22 10.57 8.32 16.78
N ILE A 23 10.12 7.26 16.10
CA ILE A 23 10.01 5.92 16.72
C ILE A 23 11.23 5.06 16.36
N GLU A 24 11.69 5.12 15.10
CA GLU A 24 12.83 4.38 14.56
C GLU A 24 12.80 2.87 14.85
N SER A 25 11.60 2.29 14.94
CA SER A 25 11.41 0.88 15.30
C SER A 25 11.31 -0.02 14.07
N THR A 26 12.21 -1.01 13.97
CA THR A 26 12.17 -2.06 12.94
C THR A 26 10.86 -2.86 12.98
N GLY A 27 10.34 -3.16 14.18
CA GLY A 27 9.08 -3.89 14.33
C GLY A 27 7.87 -3.08 13.83
N PHE A 28 7.87 -1.77 14.06
CA PHE A 28 6.81 -0.89 13.54
C PHE A 28 6.89 -0.75 12.02
N SER A 29 8.10 -0.63 11.45
CA SER A 29 8.30 -0.66 10.00
C SER A 29 7.75 -1.94 9.37
N LEU A 30 7.94 -3.10 10.01
CA LEU A 30 7.42 -4.37 9.52
C LEU A 30 5.89 -4.41 9.56
N PHE A 31 5.28 -3.99 10.67
CA PHE A 31 3.82 -3.86 10.79
C PHE A 31 3.24 -2.98 9.67
N MET A 32 3.89 -1.86 9.40
CA MET A 32 3.50 -0.94 8.33
C MET A 32 3.58 -1.59 6.96
N SER A 33 4.62 -2.37 6.67
CA SER A 33 4.72 -3.14 5.42
C SER A 33 3.54 -4.12 5.27
N PHE A 34 3.16 -4.84 6.32
CA PHE A 34 1.97 -5.71 6.29
C PHE A 34 0.68 -4.91 6.01
N ALA A 35 0.52 -3.77 6.65
CA ALA A 35 -0.65 -2.92 6.45
C ALA A 35 -0.71 -2.35 5.01
N ILE A 36 0.43 -1.95 4.44
CA ILE A 36 0.52 -1.48 3.05
C ILE A 36 0.08 -2.59 2.09
N VAL A 37 0.54 -3.84 2.28
CA VAL A 37 0.16 -4.96 1.41
C VAL A 37 -1.37 -5.13 1.39
N LEU A 38 -2.02 -5.12 2.55
CA LEU A 38 -3.47 -5.27 2.65
C LEU A 38 -4.23 -4.10 2.00
N ILE A 39 -3.79 -2.87 2.25
CA ILE A 39 -4.45 -1.67 1.71
C ILE A 39 -4.27 -1.58 0.19
N MET A 40 -3.05 -1.84 -0.32
CA MET A 40 -2.80 -1.84 -1.76
C MET A 40 -3.60 -2.94 -2.46
N GLY A 41 -3.71 -4.14 -1.85
CA GLY A 41 -4.58 -5.20 -2.35
C GLY A 41 -6.05 -4.78 -2.42
N ALA A 42 -6.57 -4.18 -1.35
CA ALA A 42 -7.95 -3.68 -1.30
C ALA A 42 -8.20 -2.54 -2.31
N TYR A 43 -7.23 -1.63 -2.47
CA TYR A 43 -7.28 -0.57 -3.47
C TYR A 43 -7.33 -1.13 -4.89
N MET A 44 -6.43 -2.05 -5.23
CA MET A 44 -6.40 -2.67 -6.56
C MET A 44 -7.70 -3.41 -6.86
N LEU A 45 -8.25 -4.16 -5.91
CA LEU A 45 -9.54 -4.84 -6.08
C LEU A 45 -10.68 -3.86 -6.36
N SER A 46 -10.74 -2.76 -5.60
CA SER A 46 -11.75 -1.71 -5.79
C SER A 46 -11.60 -1.04 -7.16
N GLN A 47 -10.36 -0.71 -7.56
CA GLN A 47 -10.08 -0.04 -8.81
C GLN A 47 -10.36 -0.94 -10.03
N MET A 48 -9.93 -2.21 -9.99
CA MET A 48 -10.25 -3.19 -11.03
C MET A 48 -11.76 -3.39 -11.16
N SER A 49 -12.49 -3.45 -10.05
CA SER A 49 -13.95 -3.52 -10.07
C SER A 49 -14.58 -2.29 -10.75
N SER A 50 -14.11 -1.08 -10.45
CA SER A 50 -14.56 0.17 -11.09
C SER A 50 -14.29 0.16 -12.60
N ILE A 51 -13.11 -0.29 -13.01
CA ILE A 51 -12.72 -0.42 -14.43
C ILE A 51 -13.63 -1.41 -15.16
N ILE A 52 -13.86 -2.60 -14.60
CA ILE A 52 -14.67 -3.66 -15.22
C ILE A 52 -16.13 -3.23 -15.36
N ASN A 53 -16.68 -2.55 -14.35
CA ASN A 53 -18.07 -2.10 -14.35
C ASN A 53 -18.29 -0.77 -15.11
N GLY A 54 -17.26 -0.23 -15.78
CA GLY A 54 -17.36 1.03 -16.53
C GLY A 54 -17.52 2.28 -15.66
N GLY A 55 -17.17 2.21 -14.37
CA GLY A 55 -17.16 3.35 -13.46
C GLY A 55 -15.99 4.31 -13.68
N GLU A 56 -14.89 3.84 -14.26
CA GLU A 56 -13.75 4.67 -14.66
C GLU A 56 -13.80 5.04 -16.13
N THR A 57 -13.85 6.34 -16.43
CA THR A 57 -13.75 6.87 -17.80
C THR A 57 -12.32 7.21 -18.20
N ASN A 58 -11.42 7.37 -17.22
CA ASN A 58 -10.02 7.68 -17.45
C ASN A 58 -9.11 6.47 -17.16
N TYR A 59 -8.99 5.60 -18.17
CA TYR A 59 -8.17 4.39 -18.07
C TYR A 59 -6.67 4.68 -17.90
N ILE A 60 -6.16 5.83 -18.34
CA ILE A 60 -4.75 6.20 -18.18
C ILE A 60 -4.46 6.41 -16.69
N VAL A 61 -5.27 7.22 -16.01
CA VAL A 61 -5.09 7.47 -14.57
C VAL A 61 -5.35 6.20 -13.77
N ALA A 62 -6.37 5.42 -14.15
CA ALA A 62 -6.70 4.18 -13.44
C ALA A 62 -5.56 3.13 -13.54
N THR A 63 -4.93 2.99 -14.70
CA THR A 63 -3.80 2.07 -14.90
C THR A 63 -2.53 2.54 -14.21
N VAL A 64 -2.24 3.85 -14.21
CA VAL A 64 -1.13 4.41 -13.42
C VAL A 64 -1.36 4.18 -11.92
N GLY A 65 -2.58 4.36 -11.42
CA GLY A 65 -2.94 4.07 -10.04
C GLY A 65 -2.71 2.60 -9.67
N LEU A 66 -3.15 1.68 -10.53
CA LEU A 66 -2.90 0.24 -10.36
C LEU A 66 -1.41 -0.10 -10.35
N TYR A 67 -0.63 0.50 -11.26
CA TYR A 67 0.83 0.30 -11.31
C TYR A 67 1.51 0.76 -10.00
N LEU A 68 1.17 1.95 -9.51
CA LEU A 68 1.73 2.48 -8.27
C LEU A 68 1.35 1.62 -7.06
N ALA A 69 0.11 1.14 -7.00
CA ALA A 69 -0.34 0.25 -5.95
C ALA A 69 0.39 -1.09 -5.96
N LEU A 70 0.58 -1.68 -7.15
CA LEU A 70 1.36 -2.90 -7.32
C LEU A 70 2.82 -2.70 -6.92
N HIS A 71 3.43 -1.59 -7.32
CA HIS A 71 4.80 -1.24 -6.95
C HIS A 71 4.96 -1.13 -5.42
N ASN A 72 4.07 -0.39 -4.76
CA ASN A 72 4.10 -0.24 -3.30
C ASN A 72 3.86 -1.57 -2.57
N MET A 73 2.94 -2.41 -3.06
CA MET A 73 2.70 -3.74 -2.52
C MET A 73 3.95 -4.62 -2.66
N PHE A 74 4.56 -4.62 -3.84
CA PHE A 74 5.76 -5.41 -4.09
C PHE A 74 6.92 -4.98 -3.20
N THR A 75 7.22 -3.68 -3.10
CA THR A 75 8.28 -3.18 -2.22
C THR A 75 8.01 -3.53 -0.75
N SER A 76 6.75 -3.44 -0.31
CA SER A 76 6.38 -3.83 1.06
C SER A 76 6.53 -5.33 1.30
N LEU A 77 6.22 -6.17 0.31
CA LEU A 77 6.48 -7.60 0.37
C LEU A 77 7.98 -7.90 0.43
N LEU A 78 8.82 -7.17 -0.31
CA LEU A 78 10.27 -7.32 -0.21
C LEU A 78 10.78 -6.97 1.19
N HIS A 79 10.25 -5.91 1.82
CA HIS A 79 10.60 -5.57 3.20
C HIS A 79 10.21 -6.68 4.18
N ILE A 80 9.00 -7.25 4.02
CA ILE A 80 8.54 -8.37 4.85
C ILE A 80 9.46 -9.57 4.65
N LEU A 81 9.65 -10.00 3.40
CA LEU A 81 10.47 -11.16 3.07
C LEU A 81 11.92 -10.98 3.52
N GLY A 82 12.49 -9.79 3.33
CA GLY A 82 13.85 -9.45 3.78
C GLY A 82 14.01 -9.49 5.30
N ALA A 83 12.98 -9.08 6.05
CA ALA A 83 13.01 -9.19 7.51
C ALA A 83 12.94 -10.65 8.01
N PHE A 84 12.35 -11.55 7.23
CA PHE A 84 12.25 -12.98 7.55
C PHE A 84 13.32 -13.85 6.87
N SER A 85 14.12 -13.31 5.94
CA SER A 85 15.11 -14.08 5.19
C SER A 85 16.40 -14.37 5.97
N GLY A 86 16.54 -13.81 7.18
CA GLY A 86 17.56 -14.24 8.14
C GLY A 86 18.99 -13.86 7.78
N ASP A 87 19.24 -12.64 7.29
CA ASP A 87 20.59 -12.08 7.27
C ASP A 87 20.94 -11.55 8.68
N ASP A 88 21.22 -12.48 9.59
CA ASP A 88 22.03 -12.35 10.81
C ASP A 88 23.02 -13.53 10.88
#